data_AF-A0AAV0KGD7-F1
#
_entry.id   AF-A0AAV0KGD7-F1
#
_cell.length_a   1.000
_cell.length_b   1.000
_cell.length_c   1.000
_cell.angle_alpha   90.00
_cell.angle_beta   90.00
_cell.angle_gamma   90.00
#
_symmetry.space_group_name_H-M   'P 1'
#
loop_
_entity.id
_entity.type
_entity.pdbx_description
1 polymer ?
#
loop_
_entity_poly.entity_id
_entity_poly.type
_entity_poly.pdbx_seq_one_letter_code
_entity_poly.pdbx_strand_id
1 'polypeptide(L)'
;MDMGAASAYLSPSRWSLPLIPPPSPSPPPQESIPFSRVSCCSSRLSSSAVTSGSGSSKTATLSAIQSSGIIACLRSSCAEIAFEAASAALDGGISVLEITMSTPGVFQVVFCCL
;
A
#
# COMPACT_ATOMS: atom_id res chain seq x y z
N MET A 1 -16.38 44.62 -37.55
CA MET A 1 -15.24 43.82 -38.04
C MET A 1 -15.75 42.39 -38.21
N ASP A 2 -15.67 41.90 -39.44
CA ASP A 2 -15.89 40.51 -39.84
C ASP A 2 -14.72 39.63 -39.37
N MET A 3 -14.97 38.38 -38.98
CA MET A 3 -14.23 37.16 -39.38
C MET A 3 -14.46 35.97 -38.43
N GLY A 4 -14.76 34.81 -39.02
CA GLY A 4 -14.70 33.48 -38.39
C GLY A 4 -15.99 32.68 -38.60
N ALA A 5 -16.30 32.16 -39.80
CA ALA A 5 -15.77 30.91 -40.37
C ALA A 5 -15.79 29.73 -39.38
N ALA A 6 -16.23 28.53 -39.68
CA ALA A 6 -17.01 27.91 -40.75
C ALA A 6 -17.28 26.48 -40.24
N SER A 7 -18.35 25.85 -40.74
CA SER A 7 -18.42 24.41 -40.99
C SER A 7 -18.20 23.43 -39.82
N ALA A 8 -19.25 22.72 -39.43
CA ALA A 8 -19.55 21.45 -40.09
C ALA A 8 -20.69 20.73 -39.36
N TYR A 9 -21.62 20.24 -40.17
CA TYR A 9 -22.64 19.27 -39.85
C TYR A 9 -22.10 18.10 -39.05
N LEU A 10 -22.62 17.86 -37.85
CA LEU A 10 -22.76 16.50 -37.33
C LEU A 10 -24.12 16.35 -36.63
N SER A 11 -24.91 15.45 -37.21
CA SER A 11 -26.27 15.05 -36.87
C SER A 11 -26.45 14.65 -35.39
N PRO A 12 -27.59 14.93 -34.73
CA PRO A 12 -27.79 14.64 -33.30
C PRO A 12 -28.05 13.17 -32.96
N SER A 13 -28.11 12.24 -33.92
CA SER A 13 -28.85 10.98 -33.72
C SER A 13 -28.03 9.74 -33.38
N ARG A 14 -26.83 9.86 -32.81
CA ARG A 14 -25.90 8.71 -32.65
C ARG A 14 -25.65 8.26 -31.20
N TRP A 15 -26.68 8.08 -30.39
CA TRP A 15 -26.52 7.39 -29.09
C TRP A 15 -27.85 6.94 -28.45
N SER A 16 -28.76 6.36 -29.23
CA SER A 16 -29.82 5.53 -28.64
C SER A 16 -29.37 4.06 -28.64
N LEU A 17 -28.46 3.73 -27.73
CA LEU A 17 -28.24 2.32 -27.35
C LEU A 17 -29.04 2.06 -26.06
N PRO A 18 -29.82 0.97 -25.98
CA PRO A 18 -30.49 0.61 -24.73
C PRO A 18 -29.43 0.32 -23.66
N LEU A 19 -29.49 1.06 -22.54
CA LEU A 19 -28.70 0.83 -21.34
C LEU A 19 -29.08 -0.53 -20.75
N ILE A 20 -28.35 -1.57 -21.14
CA ILE A 20 -28.37 -2.85 -20.43
C ILE A 20 -27.50 -2.64 -19.17
N PRO A 21 -28.07 -2.69 -17.95
CA PRO A 21 -27.26 -2.61 -16.75
C PRO A 21 -26.31 -3.82 -16.70
N PRO A 22 -25.05 -3.63 -16.27
CA PRO A 22 -24.14 -4.76 -16.11
C PRO A 22 -24.72 -5.75 -15.09
N PRO A 23 -24.51 -7.07 -15.27
CA PRO A 23 -24.93 -8.05 -14.28
C PRO A 23 -24.28 -7.75 -12.93
N SER A 24 -25.07 -7.86 -11.86
CA SER A 24 -24.60 -7.66 -10.49
C SER A 24 -23.44 -8.62 -10.18
N PRO A 25 -22.33 -8.15 -9.58
CA PRO A 25 -21.26 -9.06 -9.19
C PRO A 25 -21.76 -10.01 -8.10
N SER A 26 -21.52 -11.31 -8.30
CA SER A 26 -21.80 -12.34 -7.31
C SER A 26 -21.06 -12.04 -6.00
N PRO A 27 -21.67 -12.25 -4.82
CA PRO A 27 -20.97 -12.10 -3.56
C PRO A 27 -19.78 -13.08 -3.50
N PRO A 28 -18.62 -12.67 -2.96
CA PRO A 28 -17.47 -13.55 -2.83
C PRO A 28 -17.81 -14.75 -1.91
N PRO A 29 -17.19 -15.92 -2.13
CA PRO A 29 -17.39 -17.07 -1.25
C PRO A 29 -16.99 -16.71 0.18
N GLN A 30 -17.90 -16.93 1.14
CA GLN A 30 -17.55 -16.89 2.56
C GLN A 30 -16.75 -18.15 2.90
N GLU A 31 -15.45 -18.11 2.68
CA GLU A 31 -14.54 -19.09 3.25
C GLU A 31 -14.35 -18.75 4.73
N SER A 32 -14.87 -19.66 5.58
CA SER A 32 -14.64 -19.63 7.01
C SER A 32 -13.14 -19.83 7.28
N ILE A 33 -12.41 -18.74 7.42
CA ILE A 33 -11.01 -18.79 7.84
C ILE A 33 -10.99 -19.28 9.30
N PRO A 34 -10.42 -20.46 9.61
CA PRO A 34 -10.12 -20.77 11.00
C PRO A 34 -9.11 -19.74 11.49
N PHE A 35 -9.38 -19.14 12.66
CA PHE A 35 -8.49 -18.24 13.38
C PHE A 35 -7.10 -18.87 13.47
N SER A 36 -6.28 -18.59 12.46
CA SER A 36 -4.91 -19.08 12.38
C SER A 36 -4.14 -18.25 13.38
N ARG A 37 -3.72 -18.91 14.46
CA ARG A 37 -2.79 -18.30 15.41
C ARG A 37 -1.60 -17.82 14.59
N VAL A 38 -1.39 -16.51 14.58
CA VAL A 38 -0.19 -15.89 14.03
C VAL A 38 0.99 -16.51 14.78
N SER A 39 1.62 -17.51 14.16
CA SER A 39 2.86 -18.08 14.63
C SER A 39 3.93 -17.14 14.12
N CYS A 40 4.51 -16.36 15.03
CA CYS A 40 5.67 -15.53 14.74
C CYS A 40 6.83 -16.45 14.36
N CYS A 41 6.93 -16.79 13.07
CA CYS A 41 8.04 -17.54 12.52
C CYS A 41 9.32 -16.70 12.73
N SER A 42 10.11 -17.05 13.74
CA SER A 42 11.45 -16.49 13.93
C SER A 42 12.35 -16.96 12.80
N SER A 43 12.40 -16.21 11.69
CA SER A 43 13.37 -16.43 10.64
C SER A 43 14.77 -16.21 11.20
N ARG A 44 15.62 -17.23 11.08
CA ARG A 44 17.01 -17.23 11.57
C ARG A 44 17.77 -16.09 10.89
N LEU A 45 18.25 -15.15 11.69
CA LEU A 45 19.14 -14.09 11.22
C LEU A 45 20.45 -14.71 10.75
N SER A 46 20.66 -14.78 9.44
CA SER A 46 21.99 -14.93 8.87
C SER A 46 22.77 -13.64 9.12
N SER A 47 23.50 -13.60 10.23
CA SER A 47 24.37 -12.50 10.63
C SER A 47 25.48 -12.28 9.59
N SER A 48 25.21 -11.43 8.60
CA SER A 48 26.28 -10.85 7.78
C SER A 48 26.89 -9.71 8.58
N ALA A 49 28.13 -9.90 9.01
CA ALA A 49 28.88 -8.92 9.79
C ALA A 49 28.98 -7.60 9.02
N VAL A 50 28.23 -6.59 9.46
CA VAL A 50 28.42 -5.21 9.03
C VAL A 50 29.48 -4.59 9.93
N THR A 51 30.56 -4.14 9.30
CA THR A 51 31.67 -3.42 9.93
C THR A 51 31.13 -2.22 10.71
N SER A 52 31.36 -2.23 12.01
CA SER A 52 30.99 -1.18 12.95
C SER A 52 31.67 0.15 12.59
N GLY A 53 30.99 0.97 11.79
CA GLY A 53 31.25 2.40 11.69
C GLY A 53 30.42 3.13 12.74
N SER A 54 31.08 3.73 13.74
CA SER A 54 30.50 4.67 14.70
C SER A 54 30.12 5.99 14.00
N GLY A 55 29.18 5.92 13.05
CA GLY A 55 28.50 7.06 12.47
C GLY A 55 27.14 7.20 13.14
N SER A 56 26.83 8.40 13.64
CA SER A 56 25.54 8.77 14.25
C SER A 56 24.37 7.95 13.69
N SER A 57 23.58 7.27 14.53
CA SER A 57 22.40 6.46 14.12
C SER A 57 21.50 7.15 13.07
N LYS A 58 21.50 8.49 13.06
CA LYS A 58 20.85 9.34 12.06
C LYS A 58 21.41 9.18 10.64
N THR A 59 22.72 9.06 10.43
CA THR A 59 23.31 8.88 9.10
C THR A 59 22.99 7.51 8.52
N ALA A 60 22.95 6.46 9.35
CA ALA A 60 22.51 5.13 8.91
C ALA A 60 21.03 5.14 8.49
N THR A 61 20.17 5.76 9.31
CA THR A 61 18.74 5.88 9.02
C THR A 61 18.47 6.71 7.76
N LEU A 62 19.14 7.86 7.61
CA LEU A 62 19.01 8.69 6.40
C LEU A 62 19.52 7.96 5.15
N SER A 63 20.61 7.20 5.24
CA SER A 63 21.11 6.38 4.14
C SER A 63 20.09 5.32 3.73
N ALA A 64 19.45 4.65 4.71
CA ALA A 64 18.37 3.68 4.44
C ALA A 64 17.17 4.34 3.74
N ILE A 65 16.74 5.51 4.21
CA ILE A 65 15.66 6.29 3.58
C ILE A 65 16.02 6.66 2.14
N GLN A 66 17.22 7.20 1.90
CA GLN A 66 17.65 7.60 0.56
C GLN A 66 17.80 6.42 -0.39
N SER A 67 18.38 5.32 0.07
CA SER A 67 18.59 4.12 -0.75
C SER A 67 17.30 3.36 -1.04
N SER A 68 16.26 3.51 -0.21
CA SER A 68 14.95 2.88 -0.46
C SER A 68 14.26 3.41 -1.71
N GLY A 69 14.43 4.70 -2.03
CA GLY A 69 13.76 5.39 -3.14
C GLY A 69 12.24 5.57 -2.98
N ILE A 70 11.60 4.81 -2.08
CA ILE A 70 10.16 4.81 -1.81
C ILE A 70 9.91 4.62 -0.31
N ILE A 71 8.89 5.30 0.20
CA ILE A 71 8.43 5.17 1.58
C ILE A 71 6.94 4.84 1.53
N ALA A 72 6.53 3.74 2.16
CA ALA A 72 5.11 3.42 2.29
C ALA A 72 4.52 4.14 3.52
N CYS A 73 3.56 5.03 3.30
CA CYS A 73 2.84 5.71 4.36
C CYS A 73 1.61 4.90 4.77
N LEU A 74 1.58 4.48 6.03
CA LEU A 74 0.53 3.66 6.61
C LEU A 74 -0.30 4.47 7.63
N ARG A 75 -1.60 4.56 7.35
CA ARG A 75 -2.60 5.09 8.26
C ARG A 75 -3.87 4.26 8.11
N SER A 76 -4.36 3.71 9.22
CA SER A 76 -5.60 2.94 9.25
C SER A 76 -6.34 3.22 10.55
N SER A 77 -7.66 3.14 10.51
CA SER A 77 -8.51 3.13 11.71
C SER A 77 -8.71 1.73 12.29
N CYS A 78 -8.10 0.70 11.71
CA CYS A 78 -8.20 -0.69 12.09
C CYS A 78 -6.79 -1.30 12.20
N ALA A 79 -6.50 -1.92 13.35
CA ALA A 79 -5.18 -2.47 13.67
C ALA A 79 -4.83 -3.66 12.78
N GLU A 80 -5.80 -4.52 12.51
CA GLU A 80 -5.65 -5.71 11.67
C GLU A 80 -5.28 -5.30 10.25
N ILE A 81 -5.99 -4.34 9.66
CA ILE A 81 -5.66 -3.82 8.32
C ILE A 81 -4.30 -3.11 8.31
N ALA A 82 -3.93 -2.41 9.38
CA ALA A 82 -2.60 -1.79 9.48
C ALA A 82 -1.49 -2.85 9.44
N PHE A 83 -1.67 -3.93 10.21
CA PHE A 83 -0.72 -5.03 10.28
C PHE A 83 -0.59 -5.76 8.93
N GLU A 84 -1.71 -6.14 8.32
CA GLU A 84 -1.71 -6.81 7.01
C GLU A 84 -1.08 -5.93 5.91
N ALA A 85 -1.38 -4.63 5.90
CA ALA A 85 -0.79 -3.70 4.95
C ALA A 85 0.73 -3.53 5.18
N ALA A 86 1.19 -3.50 6.43
CA ALA A 86 2.61 -3.45 6.76
C ALA A 86 3.33 -4.73 6.32
N SER A 87 2.75 -5.90 6.59
CA SER A 87 3.29 -7.20 6.15
C SER A 87 3.38 -7.25 4.63
N ALA A 88 2.29 -6.93 3.92
CA ALA A 88 2.27 -6.94 2.47
C ALA A 88 3.27 -5.96 1.84
N ALA A 89 3.48 -4.78 2.45
CA ALA A 89 4.49 -3.83 2.00
C ALA A 89 5.91 -4.41 2.13
N LEU A 90 6.23 -5.02 3.27
CA LEU A 90 7.53 -5.66 3.49
C LEU A 90 7.76 -6.84 2.55
N ASP A 91 6.75 -7.70 2.37
CA ASP A 91 6.78 -8.82 1.42
C ASP A 91 6.93 -8.34 -0.03
N GLY A 92 6.38 -7.16 -0.33
CA GLY A 92 6.53 -6.46 -1.61
C GLY A 92 7.88 -5.78 -1.82
N GLY A 93 8.80 -5.87 -0.85
CA GLY A 93 10.15 -5.29 -0.94
C GLY A 93 10.24 -3.82 -0.54
N ILE A 94 9.22 -3.27 0.11
CA ILE A 94 9.32 -1.94 0.73
C ILE A 94 10.18 -2.06 1.99
N SER A 95 11.27 -1.30 2.06
CA SER A 95 12.20 -1.34 3.20
C SER A 95 11.98 -0.24 4.24
N VAL A 96 11.18 0.79 3.93
CA VAL A 96 10.92 1.92 4.82
C VAL A 96 9.43 2.22 4.88
N LEU A 97 8.87 2.17 6.08
CA LEU A 97 7.46 2.44 6.37
C LEU A 97 7.35 3.67 7.29
N GLU A 98 6.43 4.57 6.97
CA GLU A 98 5.96 5.64 7.88
C GLU A 98 4.62 5.23 8.46
N ILE A 99 4.49 5.12 9.78
CA ILE A 99 3.23 4.73 10.43
C ILE A 99 2.73 5.89 11.29
N THR A 100 1.50 6.34 11.03
CA THR A 100 0.91 7.41 11.86
C THR A 100 0.61 6.88 13.26
N MET A 101 1.02 7.61 14.30
CA MET A 101 0.82 7.22 15.71
C MET A 101 -0.66 7.12 16.14
N SER A 102 -1.58 7.73 15.40
CA SER A 102 -3.02 7.58 15.62
C SER A 102 -3.58 6.24 15.09
N THR A 103 -2.76 5.44 14.40
CA THR A 103 -3.14 4.11 13.93
C THR A 103 -3.28 3.17 15.13
N PRO A 104 -4.47 2.57 15.36
CA PRO A 104 -4.63 1.57 16.41
C PRO A 104 -3.66 0.40 16.21
N GLY A 105 -3.07 -0.10 17.29
CA GLY A 105 -2.10 -1.20 17.19
C GLY A 105 -0.75 -0.82 16.57
N VAL A 106 -0.43 0.47 16.39
CA VAL A 106 0.86 0.93 15.82
C VAL A 106 2.07 0.24 16.47
N PHE A 107 2.04 0.01 17.78
CA PHE A 107 3.13 -0.71 18.46
C PHE A 107 3.25 -2.16 18.02
N GLN A 108 2.14 -2.86 17.79
CA GLN A 108 2.18 -4.23 17.27
C GLN A 108 2.83 -4.24 15.87
N VAL A 109 2.45 -3.30 15.02
CA VAL A 109 3.05 -3.17 13.69
C VAL A 109 4.55 -2.91 13.81
N VAL A 110 4.97 -1.94 14.63
CA VAL A 110 6.40 -1.62 14.82
C VAL A 110 7.17 -2.81 15.40
N PHE A 111 6.67 -3.49 16.42
CA PHE A 111 7.40 -4.57 17.10
C PHE A 111 7.42 -5.89 16.33
N CYS A 112 6.43 -6.15 15.46
CA CYS A 112 6.35 -7.39 14.71
C CYS A 112 6.92 -7.28 13.29
N CYS A 113 6.88 -6.09 12.69
CA CYS A 113 7.25 -5.91 11.28
C CYS A 113 8.61 -5.22 11.08
N LEU A 114 9.12 -4.47 12.07
CA LEU A 114 10.38 -3.69 11.97
C LEU A 114 11.40 -4.16 13.01
#